data_AF-A0A7V1AL18-F1
#
_entry.id   AF-A0A7V1AL18-F1
#
_cell.length_a   1.000
_cell.length_b   1.000
_cell.length_c   1.000
_cell.angle_alpha   90.00
_cell.angle_beta   90.00
_cell.angle_gamma   90.00
#
_symmetry.space_group_name_H-M   'P 1'
#
loop_
_entity.id
_entity.type
_entity.pdbx_description
1 polymer ?
#
loop_
_entity_poly.entity_id
_entity_poly.type
_entity_poly.pdbx_seq_one_letter_code
_entity_poly.pdbx_strand_id
1 'polypeptide(L)'
;EEFERSLKKWYFWATHSQIQPIKEAAKTIKNHWAGVLRWYDSKINNGILEGLNSLVQAAKAKARGYRTFKNFETIIYLLTGKLDFSKVGLPT
;
A
#
# COMPACT_ATOMS: atom_id res chain seq x y z
N GLU A 1 11.68 13.75 -10.27
CA GLU A 1 13.06 14.28 -10.17
C GLU A 1 13.24 15.29 -9.03
N GLU A 2 12.35 16.28 -8.88
CA GLU A 2 12.46 17.30 -7.83
C GLU A 2 12.44 16.72 -6.40
N PHE A 3 11.57 15.73 -6.13
CA PHE A 3 11.49 15.07 -4.83
C PHE A 3 12.80 14.37 -4.43
N GLU A 4 13.40 13.60 -5.34
CA GLU A 4 14.66 12.90 -5.06
C GLU A 4 15.79 13.89 -4.76
N ARG A 5 15.84 15.01 -5.50
CA ARG A 5 16.84 16.06 -5.27
C ARG A 5 16.68 16.69 -3.88
N SER A 6 15.44 17.00 -3.49
CA SER A 6 15.13 17.53 -2.16
C SER A 6 15.43 16.52 -1.05
N LEU A 7 15.12 15.24 -1.27
CA LEU A 7 15.43 14.16 -0.34
C LEU A 7 16.94 13.95 -0.16
N LYS A 8 17.72 14.04 -1.25
CA LYS A 8 19.20 14.00 -1.19
C LYS A 8 19.75 15.16 -0.37
N LYS A 9 19.24 16.38 -0.60
CA LYS A 9 19.63 17.56 0.16
C LYS A 9 19.32 17.35 1.64
N TRP A 10 18.09 16.94 1.97
CA TRP A 10 17.70 16.68 3.37
C TRP A 10 18.56 15.60 4.03
N TYR A 11 18.81 14.48 3.34
CA TYR A 11 19.64 13.39 3.86
C TYR A 11 21.04 13.88 4.23
N PHE A 12 21.66 14.71 3.39
CA PHE A 12 22.96 15.32 3.67
C PHE A 12 22.92 16.15 4.96
N TRP A 13 21.94 17.03 5.14
CA TRP A 13 21.81 17.81 6.38
C TRP A 13 21.54 16.93 7.60
N ALA A 14 20.68 15.93 7.47
CA ALA A 14 20.28 15.04 8.55
C ALA A 14 21.47 14.22 9.09
N THR A 15 22.33 13.71 8.21
CA THR A 15 23.52 12.94 8.63
C THR A 15 24.60 13.81 9.30
N HIS A 16 24.67 15.09 8.96
CA HIS A 16 25.62 16.06 9.52
C HIS A 16 25.07 16.82 10.74
N SER A 17 23.79 16.62 11.09
CA SER A 17 23.21 17.16 12.32
C SER A 17 23.95 16.62 13.55
N GLN A 18 23.93 17.33 14.69
CA GLN A 18 24.46 16.81 15.95
C GLN A 18 23.41 16.01 16.75
N ILE A 19 22.33 15.58 16.09
CA ILE A 19 21.20 14.91 16.72
C ILE A 19 21.24 13.44 16.31
N GLN A 20 21.71 12.58 17.22
CA GLN A 20 21.90 11.15 16.93
C GLN A 20 20.62 10.45 16.41
N PRO A 21 19.42 10.67 16.99
CA PRO A 21 18.18 10.12 16.45
C PRO A 21 17.89 10.49 14.99
N ILE A 22 18.27 11.71 14.57
CA ILE A 22 18.05 12.18 13.19
C ILE A 22 19.00 11.48 12.22
N LYS A 23 20.26 11.23 12.63
CA LYS A 23 21.20 10.45 11.82
C LYS A 23 20.70 9.03 11.59
N GLU A 24 20.15 8.40 12.63
CA GLU A 24 19.59 7.05 12.55
C GLU A 24 18.39 7.01 11.62
N ALA A 25 17.45 7.96 11.77
CA ALA A 25 16.30 8.08 10.86
C ALA A 25 16.73 8.28 9.39
N ALA A 26 17.73 9.14 9.16
CA ALA A 26 18.28 9.36 7.82
C ALA A 26 18.87 8.08 7.21
N LYS A 27 19.63 7.30 7.99
CA LYS A 27 20.17 6.00 7.57
C LYS A 27 19.07 5.00 7.24
N THR A 28 18.01 4.93 8.03
CA THR A 28 16.85 4.07 7.75
C THR A 28 16.19 4.45 6.42
N ILE A 29 15.95 5.75 6.18
CA ILE A 29 15.41 6.24 4.92
C ILE A 29 16.34 5.89 3.75
N LYS A 30 17.67 5.97 3.93
CA LYS A 30 18.65 5.60 2.91
C LYS A 30 18.63 4.11 2.59
N ASN A 31 18.45 3.24 3.59
CA ASN A 31 18.33 1.80 3.38
C ASN A 31 17.07 1.44 2.56
N HIS A 32 16.01 2.26 2.65
CA HIS A 32 14.75 2.07 1.95
C HIS A 32 14.53 3.06 0.78
N TRP A 33 15.60 3.65 0.23
CA TRP A 33 15.53 4.75 -0.73
C TRP A 33 14.58 4.50 -1.90
N ALA A 34 14.69 3.32 -2.53
CA ALA A 34 13.85 2.94 -3.65
C ALA A 34 12.36 2.88 -3.28
N GLY A 35 12.04 2.41 -2.07
CA GLY A 35 10.67 2.37 -1.55
C GLY A 35 10.11 3.77 -1.31
N VAL A 36 10.92 4.67 -0.75
CA VAL A 36 10.53 6.07 -0.50
C VAL A 36 10.27 6.82 -1.81
N LEU A 37 11.09 6.60 -2.85
CA LEU A 37 10.85 7.17 -4.18
C LEU A 37 9.56 6.61 -4.80
N ARG A 38 9.36 5.28 -4.78
CA ARG A 38 8.11 4.67 -5.29
C ARG A 38 6.88 5.13 -4.53
N TRP A 39 6.99 5.35 -3.23
CA TRP A 39 5.89 5.91 -2.43
C TRP A 39 5.52 7.32 -2.89
N TYR A 40 6.50 8.14 -3.27
CA TYR A 40 6.23 9.49 -3.75
C TYR A 40 5.37 9.49 -5.03
N ASP A 41 5.60 8.54 -5.93
CA ASP A 41 4.83 8.42 -7.18
C ASP A 41 3.49 7.72 -6.95
N SER A 42 3.49 6.60 -6.22
CA SER A 42 2.29 5.78 -6.03
C SER A 42 1.31 6.36 -5.01
N LYS A 43 1.81 7.14 -4.04
CA LYS A 43 1.09 7.63 -2.85
C LYS A 43 0.38 6.53 -2.06
N ILE A 44 0.78 5.27 -2.24
CA ILE A 44 0.16 4.13 -1.57
C ILE A 44 0.60 4.16 -0.10
N ASN A 45 -0.36 4.33 0.80
CA ASN A 45 -0.15 4.23 2.24
C ASN A 45 -0.75 2.92 2.78
N ASN A 46 -0.43 2.60 4.03
CA ASN A 46 -0.98 1.42 4.71
C ASN A 46 -2.51 1.45 4.80
N GLY A 47 -3.15 2.62 4.77
CA GLY A 47 -4.61 2.73 4.81
C GLY A 47 -5.30 2.03 3.63
N ILE A 48 -4.69 2.02 2.44
CA ILE A 48 -5.22 1.27 1.29
C ILE A 48 -5.13 -0.24 1.57
N LEU A 49 -4.01 -0.71 2.12
CA LEU A 49 -3.81 -2.11 2.47
C LEU A 49 -4.73 -2.55 3.63
N GLU A 50 -4.94 -1.69 4.62
CA GLU A 50 -5.86 -1.91 5.73
C GLU A 50 -7.31 -1.95 5.27
N GLY A 51 -7.69 -1.09 4.33
CA GLY A 51 -9.02 -1.11 3.68
C GLY A 51 -9.25 -2.41 2.93
N LEU A 52 -8.28 -2.84 2.12
CA LEU A 52 -8.35 -4.13 1.42
C LEU A 52 -8.42 -5.30 2.41
N ASN A 53 -7.60 -5.31 3.46
CA ASN A 53 -7.63 -6.37 4.47
C ASN A 53 -9.00 -6.40 5.17
N SER A 54 -9.57 -5.25 5.54
CA SER A 54 -10.91 -5.16 6.12
C SER A 54 -11.99 -5.75 5.22
N LEU A 55 -11.94 -5.47 3.90
CA LEU A 55 -12.86 -6.05 2.92
C LEU A 55 -12.70 -7.57 2.81
N VAL A 56 -11.46 -8.06 2.77
CA VAL A 56 -11.15 -9.50 2.71
C VAL A 56 -11.64 -10.22 3.97
N GLN A 57 -11.43 -9.65 5.16
CA GLN A 57 -11.91 -10.22 6.42
C GLN A 57 -13.45 -10.21 6.49
N ALA A 58 -14.08 -9.12 6.04
CA ALA A 58 -15.55 -9.05 5.95
C ALA A 58 -16.13 -10.12 5.02
N ALA A 59 -15.49 -10.35 3.86
CA ALA A 59 -15.89 -11.43 2.93
C ALA A 59 -15.78 -12.81 3.59
N LYS A 60 -14.67 -13.08 4.29
CA LYS A 60 -14.47 -14.33 5.03
C LYS A 60 -15.51 -14.53 6.13
N ALA A 61 -15.80 -13.47 6.89
CA ALA A 61 -16.79 -13.49 7.97
C ALA A 61 -18.21 -13.75 7.46
N LYS A 62 -18.60 -13.11 6.34
CA LYS A 62 -19.92 -13.28 5.70
C LYS A 62 -20.19 -14.74 5.31
N ALA A 63 -19.17 -15.44 4.81
CA ALA A 63 -19.27 -16.86 4.44
C ALA A 63 -19.15 -17.83 5.62
N ARG A 64 -18.78 -17.34 6.83
CA ARG A 64 -18.31 -18.18 7.96
C ARG A 64 -17.15 -19.09 7.57
N GLY A 65 -16.29 -18.60 6.67
CA GLY A 65 -15.20 -19.36 6.07
C GLY A 65 -15.54 -19.96 4.70
N TYR A 66 -14.54 -20.06 3.84
CA TYR A 66 -14.65 -20.71 2.54
C TYR A 66 -14.01 -22.10 2.60
N ARG A 67 -14.67 -23.07 1.97
CA ARG A 67 -14.24 -24.47 1.95
C ARG A 67 -12.96 -24.68 1.12
N THR A 68 -12.72 -23.84 0.11
CA THR A 68 -11.54 -23.87 -0.76
C THR A 68 -10.98 -22.47 -0.95
N PHE A 69 -9.66 -22.37 -1.14
CA PHE A 69 -8.99 -21.10 -1.42
C PHE A 69 -9.47 -20.48 -2.74
N LYS A 70 -9.71 -21.31 -3.77
CA LYS A 70 -10.20 -20.85 -5.07
C LYS A 70 -11.53 -20.09 -4.96
N ASN A 71 -12.44 -20.55 -4.11
CA ASN A 71 -13.72 -19.85 -3.90
C ASN A 71 -13.53 -18.55 -3.12
N PHE A 72 -12.60 -18.53 -2.16
CA PHE A 72 -12.26 -17.31 -1.43
C PHE A 72 -11.66 -16.25 -2.36
N GLU A 73 -10.67 -16.63 -3.16
CA GLU A 73 -10.03 -15.78 -4.15
C GLU A 73 -11.04 -15.22 -5.17
N THR A 74 -11.93 -16.07 -5.69
CA THR A 74 -12.98 -15.64 -6.64
C THR A 74 -13.88 -14.56 -6.04
N ILE A 75 -14.29 -14.72 -4.78
CA ILE A 75 -15.13 -13.70 -4.12
C ILE A 75 -14.35 -12.41 -3.86
N ILE A 76 -13.07 -12.49 -3.51
CA ILE A 76 -12.24 -11.28 -3.34
C ILE A 76 -12.19 -10.51 -4.66
N TYR A 77 -11.92 -11.17 -5.79
CA TYR A 77 -11.93 -10.51 -7.10
C TYR A 77 -13.32 -9.95 -7.46
N LEU A 78 -14.39 -10.68 -7.16
CA LEU A 78 -15.76 -10.22 -7.40
C LEU A 78 -16.08 -8.93 -6.61
N LEU A 79 -15.67 -8.86 -5.34
CA LEU A 79 -15.96 -7.74 -4.45
C LEU A 79 -15.06 -6.51 -4.71
N THR A 80 -13.79 -6.75 -5.05
CA THR A 80 -12.78 -5.67 -5.19
C THR A 80 -12.58 -5.21 -6.63
N GLY A 81 -12.93 -6.04 -7.60
CA GLY A 81 -12.61 -5.83 -9.02
C GLY A 81 -13.43 -4.76 -9.73
N LYS A 82 -14.36 -4.08 -9.04
CA LYS A 82 -15.27 -3.05 -9.61
C LYS A 82 -15.86 -3.49 -10.96
N LEU A 83 -16.34 -4.73 -11.01
CA LEU A 83 -16.85 -5.34 -12.23
C LEU A 83 -18.14 -4.64 -12.65
N ASP A 84 -18.22 -4.29 -13.93
CA ASP A 84 -19.41 -3.70 -14.51
C ASP A 84 -20.32 -4.81 -15.04
N PHE A 85 -21.31 -5.17 -14.23
CA PHE A 85 -22.27 -6.23 -14.56
C PHE A 85 -23.27 -5.82 -15.65
N SER A 86 -23.40 -4.53 -15.94
CA SER A 86 -24.23 -4.05 -17.05
C SER A 86 -23.72 -4.55 -18.41
N LYS A 87 -22.40 -4.75 -18.54
CA LYS A 87 -21.75 -5.29 -19.75
C LYS A 87 -22.09 -6.77 -20.02
N VAL A 88 -22.72 -7.45 -19.06
CA VAL A 88 -23.12 -8.86 -19.17
C VAL A 88 -24.65 -9.00 -19.07
N GLY A 89 -25.40 -7.89 -19.17
CA GLY A 89 -26.87 -7.90 -19.18
C GLY A 89 -27.53 -8.16 -17.83
N LEU A 90 -26.79 -8.03 -16.72
CA LEU A 90 -27.32 -8.13 -15.37
C LEU A 90 -27.69 -6.73 -14.83
N PRO A 91 -28.83 -6.58 -14.13
CA PRO A 91 -29.18 -5.32 -13.49
C PRO A 91 -28.21 -5.00 -12.36
N THR A 92 -27.74 -3.75 -12.33
CA THR A 92 -26.86 -3.17 -11.28
C THR A 92 -27.60 -2.97 -9.97
#